data_AF-A0AAW3JYP5-F1
#
_entry.id   AF-A0AAW3JYP5-F1
#
_cell.length_a   1.000
_cell.length_b   1.000
_cell.length_c   1.000
_cell.angle_alpha   90.00
_cell.angle_beta   90.00
_cell.angle_gamma   90.00
#
_symmetry.space_group_name_H-M   'P 1'
#
loop_
_entity.id
_entity.type
_entity.pdbx_description
1 polymer ?
#
loop_
_entity_poly.entity_id
_entity_poly.type
_entity_poly.pdbx_seq_one_letter_code
_entity_poly.pdbx_strand_id
1 'polypeptide(L)'
;MKNIILVISLFVCGYANAYQKEDFEKKYNQLSKAMDDSIINSIAFSSSDKSQSTNLVCISVLDQINFVNYIIDNYSDYTEMLEKVEMISPPKDEFEEMKISHLSEIEEYKKALAGTKYNCTPE
;
A
#
# COMPACT_ATOMS: atom_id res chain seq x y z
N MET A 1 -25.06 -31.82 25.57
CA MET A 1 -25.11 -31.18 24.24
C MET A 1 -24.77 -29.68 24.22
N LYS A 2 -24.32 -29.04 25.32
CA LYS A 2 -23.90 -27.62 25.29
C LYS A 2 -22.44 -27.39 24.85
N ASN A 3 -21.56 -28.39 25.03
CA ASN A 3 -20.12 -28.25 24.73
C ASN A 3 -19.77 -28.37 23.24
N ILE A 4 -20.59 -29.07 22.43
CA ILE A 4 -20.31 -29.29 21.00
C ILE A 4 -20.46 -27.98 20.20
N ILE A 5 -21.46 -27.16 20.52
CA ILE A 5 -21.69 -25.87 19.84
C ILE A 5 -20.51 -24.92 20.08
N LEU A 6 -19.95 -24.91 21.29
CA LEU A 6 -18.86 -24.03 21.69
C LEU A 6 -17.54 -24.39 20.98
N VAL A 7 -17.28 -25.68 20.79
CA VAL A 7 -16.10 -26.16 20.04
C VAL A 7 -16.23 -25.85 18.55
N ILE A 8 -17.40 -26.05 17.95
CA ILE A 8 -17.62 -25.74 16.53
C ILE A 8 -17.51 -24.23 16.26
N SER A 9 -18.05 -23.37 17.15
CA SER A 9 -17.89 -21.92 17.00
C SER A 9 -16.43 -21.47 17.10
N LEU A 10 -15.63 -22.06 18.00
CA LEU A 10 -14.21 -21.74 18.13
C LEU A 10 -13.40 -22.17 16.90
N PHE A 11 -13.72 -23.35 16.34
CA PHE A 11 -13.09 -23.82 15.11
C PHE A 11 -13.42 -22.92 13.91
N VAL A 12 -14.70 -22.53 13.72
CA VAL A 12 -15.10 -21.65 12.61
C VAL A 12 -14.46 -20.27 12.73
N CYS A 13 -14.41 -19.68 13.93
CA CYS A 13 -13.73 -18.39 14.15
C CYS A 13 -12.21 -18.49 13.94
N GLY A 14 -11.57 -19.59 14.36
CA GLY A 14 -10.14 -19.81 14.16
C GLY A 14 -9.75 -19.92 12.68
N TYR A 15 -10.53 -20.66 11.88
CA TYR A 15 -10.29 -20.78 10.44
C TYR A 15 -10.58 -19.48 9.68
N ALA A 16 -11.63 -18.73 10.04
CA ALA A 16 -11.92 -17.44 9.42
C ALA A 16 -10.79 -16.43 9.67
N ASN A 17 -10.28 -16.35 10.90
CA ASN A 17 -9.16 -15.46 11.25
C ASN A 17 -7.85 -15.87 10.56
N ALA A 18 -7.56 -17.18 10.45
CA ALA A 18 -6.37 -17.64 9.75
C ALA A 18 -6.43 -17.34 8.24
N TYR A 19 -7.60 -17.55 7.62
CA TYR A 19 -7.81 -17.29 6.20
C TYR A 19 -7.71 -15.79 5.87
N GLN A 20 -8.29 -14.91 6.71
CA GLN A 20 -8.20 -13.47 6.56
C GLN A 20 -6.75 -12.95 6.61
N LYS A 21 -5.89 -13.56 7.44
CA LYS A 21 -4.47 -13.20 7.55
C LYS A 21 -3.63 -13.60 6.33
N GLU A 22 -3.89 -14.77 5.76
CA GLU A 22 -3.21 -15.22 4.54
C GLU A 22 -3.55 -14.30 3.35
N ASP A 23 -4.81 -13.88 3.26
CA ASP A 23 -5.26 -12.89 2.26
C ASP A 23 -4.60 -11.52 2.49
N PHE A 24 -4.43 -11.10 3.76
CA PHE A 24 -3.73 -9.86 4.09
C PHE A 24 -2.26 -9.87 3.64
N GLU A 25 -1.47 -10.87 4.07
CA GLU A 25 -0.03 -10.93 3.77
C GLU A 25 0.22 -11.04 2.25
N LYS A 26 -0.63 -11.80 1.54
CA LYS A 26 -0.56 -11.90 0.08
C LYS A 26 -0.78 -10.55 -0.59
N LYS A 27 -1.81 -9.81 -0.18
CA LYS A 27 -2.13 -8.51 -0.77
C LYS A 27 -1.09 -7.44 -0.38
N TYR A 28 -0.58 -7.48 0.85
CA TYR A 28 0.55 -6.66 1.30
C TYR A 28 1.76 -6.86 0.39
N ASN A 29 2.18 -8.10 0.17
CA ASN A 29 3.33 -8.42 -0.68
C ASN A 29 3.13 -7.98 -2.14
N GLN A 30 1.91 -8.12 -2.66
CA GLN A 30 1.58 -7.65 -4.02
C GLN A 30 1.71 -6.13 -4.16
N LEU A 31 1.17 -5.38 -3.19
CA LEU A 31 1.22 -3.91 -3.21
C LEU A 31 2.63 -3.39 -2.94
N SER A 32 3.36 -3.98 -1.99
CA SER A 32 4.76 -3.66 -1.73
C SER A 32 5.59 -3.83 -2.99
N LYS A 33 5.43 -4.95 -3.70
CA LYS A 33 6.16 -5.20 -4.95
C LYS A 33 5.79 -4.20 -6.05
N ALA A 34 4.50 -3.88 -6.21
CA ALA A 34 4.06 -2.90 -7.19
C ALA A 34 4.66 -1.51 -6.93
N MET A 35 4.71 -1.11 -5.66
CA MET A 35 5.37 0.13 -5.22
C MET A 35 6.88 0.10 -5.48
N ASP A 36 7.58 -0.98 -5.13
CA ASP A 36 9.02 -1.11 -5.38
C ASP A 36 9.34 -1.06 -6.88
N ASP A 37 8.57 -1.78 -7.70
CA ASP A 37 8.72 -1.80 -9.15
C ASP A 37 8.48 -0.40 -9.75
N SER A 38 7.49 0.35 -9.26
CA SER A 38 7.21 1.71 -9.76
C SER A 38 8.25 2.74 -9.33
N ILE A 39 8.78 2.64 -8.11
CA ILE A 39 9.93 3.44 -7.64
C ILE A 39 11.14 3.17 -8.53
N ILE A 40 11.50 1.90 -8.73
CA ILE A 40 12.63 1.49 -9.58
C ILE A 40 12.46 2.06 -11.00
N ASN A 41 11.26 1.91 -11.58
CA ASN A 41 10.96 2.45 -12.90
C ASN A 41 11.10 3.97 -12.96
N SER A 42 10.60 4.69 -11.96
CA SER A 42 10.70 6.16 -11.90
C SER A 42 12.14 6.67 -11.82
N ILE A 43 13.04 5.93 -11.13
CA ILE A 43 14.45 6.27 -11.00
C ILE A 43 15.24 5.88 -12.25
N ALA A 44 15.00 4.68 -12.79
CA ALA A 44 15.75 4.15 -13.92
C ALA A 44 15.48 4.91 -15.24
N PHE A 45 14.32 5.57 -15.35
CA PHE A 45 13.89 6.19 -16.59
C PHE A 45 14.39 7.65 -16.70
N SER A 46 15.61 7.84 -17.22
CA SER A 46 16.06 9.15 -17.68
C SER A 46 15.53 9.41 -19.10
N SER A 47 14.31 9.91 -19.23
CA SER A 47 13.81 10.34 -20.54
C SER A 47 14.28 11.76 -20.88
N SER A 48 14.39 12.06 -22.17
CA SER A 48 14.55 13.45 -22.64
C SER A 48 13.27 14.27 -22.48
N ASP A 49 12.13 13.61 -22.30
CA ASP A 49 10.82 14.22 -22.10
C ASP A 49 10.56 14.43 -20.60
N LYS A 50 10.86 15.64 -20.12
CA LYS A 50 10.66 15.99 -18.71
C LYS A 50 9.25 15.65 -18.21
N SER A 51 8.22 15.80 -19.05
CA SER A 51 6.84 15.49 -18.68
C SER A 51 6.60 13.99 -18.51
N GLN A 52 7.25 13.15 -19.33
CA GLN A 52 7.23 11.70 -19.13
C GLN A 52 7.87 11.29 -17.81
N SER A 53 9.05 11.84 -17.52
CA SER A 53 9.75 11.56 -16.25
C SER A 53 8.92 12.01 -15.05
N THR A 54 8.30 13.19 -15.11
CA THR A 54 7.37 13.67 -14.07
C THR A 54 6.14 12.76 -13.93
N ASN A 55 5.60 12.21 -15.03
CA ASN A 55 4.50 11.27 -14.98
C ASN A 55 4.88 9.97 -14.27
N LEU A 56 6.07 9.42 -14.52
CA LEU A 56 6.55 8.21 -13.86
C LEU A 56 6.76 8.41 -12.36
N VAL A 57 7.31 9.55 -11.95
CA VAL A 57 7.39 9.92 -10.53
C VAL A 57 6.00 10.05 -9.91
N CYS A 58 5.06 10.68 -10.61
CA CYS A 58 3.68 10.80 -10.13
C CYS A 58 3.01 9.42 -9.93
N ILE A 59 3.21 8.48 -10.85
CA ILE A 59 2.70 7.10 -10.72
C ILE A 59 3.31 6.41 -9.50
N SER A 60 4.63 6.54 -9.29
CA SER A 60 5.30 6.00 -8.10
C SER A 60 4.69 6.52 -6.80
N VAL A 61 4.38 7.82 -6.72
CA VAL A 61 3.73 8.40 -5.54
C VAL A 61 2.29 7.90 -5.38
N LEU A 62 1.54 7.65 -6.47
CA LEU A 62 0.21 7.03 -6.39
C LEU A 62 0.28 5.61 -5.82
N ASP A 63 1.27 4.81 -6.22
CA ASP A 63 1.44 3.45 -5.70
C ASP A 63 1.83 3.46 -4.22
N GLN A 64 2.66 4.42 -3.80
CA GLN A 64 2.96 4.65 -2.38
C GLN A 64 1.71 5.01 -1.59
N ILE A 65 0.84 5.90 -2.12
CA ILE A 65 -0.47 6.21 -1.49
C ILE A 65 -1.34 4.96 -1.37
N ASN A 66 -1.41 4.14 -2.42
CA ASN A 66 -2.21 2.92 -2.42
C ASN A 66 -1.71 1.91 -1.37
N PHE A 67 -0.38 1.75 -1.25
CA PHE A 67 0.23 0.89 -0.25
C PHE A 67 -0.01 1.41 1.18
N VAL A 68 0.20 2.71 1.42
CA VAL A 68 -0.02 3.33 2.72
C VAL A 68 -1.49 3.26 3.13
N ASN A 69 -2.44 3.53 2.22
CA ASN A 69 -3.87 3.35 2.50
C ASN A 69 -4.20 1.91 2.89
N TYR A 70 -3.63 0.93 2.20
CA TYR A 70 -3.84 -0.48 2.54
C TYR A 70 -3.34 -0.81 3.95
N ILE A 71 -2.18 -0.29 4.35
CA ILE A 71 -1.68 -0.44 5.72
C ILE A 71 -2.62 0.23 6.73
N ILE A 72 -3.06 1.47 6.48
CA ILE A 72 -4.00 2.20 7.35
C ILE A 72 -5.29 1.41 7.57
N ASP A 73 -5.88 0.90 6.49
CA ASP A 73 -7.14 0.15 6.51
C ASP A 73 -7.00 -1.20 7.22
N ASN A 74 -5.81 -1.80 7.20
CA ASN A 74 -5.52 -3.13 7.75
C ASN A 74 -4.43 -3.08 8.85
N TYR A 75 -4.38 -1.99 9.62
CA TYR A 75 -3.26 -1.69 10.52
C TYR A 75 -3.06 -2.74 11.63
N SER A 76 -4.16 -3.36 12.10
CA SER A 76 -4.08 -4.45 13.08
C SER A 76 -3.34 -5.66 12.50
N ASP A 77 -3.72 -6.10 11.30
CA ASP A 77 -3.09 -7.24 10.63
C ASP A 77 -1.62 -6.93 10.29
N TYR A 78 -1.31 -5.69 9.90
CA TYR A 78 0.05 -5.23 9.69
C TYR A 78 0.90 -5.31 10.97
N THR A 79 0.37 -4.84 12.10
CA THR A 79 1.05 -4.89 13.40
C THR A 79 1.33 -6.33 13.80
N GLU A 80 0.32 -7.21 13.69
CA GLU A 80 0.48 -8.64 14.01
C GLU A 80 1.49 -9.34 13.07
N MET A 81 1.55 -8.96 11.80
CA MET A 81 2.54 -9.48 10.86
C MET A 81 3.97 -9.09 11.27
N LEU A 82 4.19 -7.85 11.70
CA LEU A 82 5.51 -7.38 12.17
C LEU A 82 5.92 -8.01 13.50
N GLU A 83 4.97 -8.23 14.42
CA GLU A 83 5.24 -8.90 15.69
C GLU A 83 5.76 -10.33 15.51
N LYS A 84 5.31 -11.05 14.47
CA LYS A 84 5.82 -12.40 14.12
C LYS A 84 7.32 -12.42 13.80
N VAL A 85 7.86 -11.29 13.36
CA VAL A 85 9.28 -11.11 13.01
C VAL A 85 10.02 -10.20 13.99
N GLU A 86 9.46 -10.03 15.20
CA GLU A 86 10.05 -9.23 16.28
C GLU A 86 10.32 -7.76 15.91
N MET A 87 9.51 -7.21 14.99
CA MET A 87 9.58 -5.81 14.57
C MET A 87 8.49 -4.97 15.22
N ILE A 88 8.83 -3.72 15.55
CA ILE A 88 7.87 -2.74 16.09
C ILE A 88 7.21 -2.01 14.92
N SER A 89 5.89 -2.04 14.87
CA SER A 89 5.13 -1.23 13.90
C SER A 89 5.29 0.27 14.20
N PRO A 90 5.56 1.11 13.19
CA PRO A 90 5.32 2.54 13.30
C PRO A 90 3.86 2.80 13.68
N PRO A 91 3.56 3.86 14.43
CA PRO A 91 2.19 4.19 14.82
C PRO A 91 1.34 4.58 13.60
N LYS A 92 0.02 4.38 13.69
CA LYS A 92 -0.91 4.56 12.56
C LYS A 92 -0.93 6.00 12.01
N ASP A 93 -0.74 6.99 12.88
CA ASP A 93 -0.67 8.40 12.54
C ASP A 93 0.51 8.75 11.63
N GLU A 94 1.68 8.10 11.80
CA GLU A 94 2.80 8.27 10.85
C GLU A 94 2.42 7.87 9.42
N PHE A 95 1.60 6.82 9.25
CA PHE A 95 1.08 6.44 7.93
C PHE A 95 0.10 7.46 7.36
N GLU A 96 -0.77 8.03 8.20
CA GLU A 96 -1.69 9.10 7.77
C GLU A 96 -0.92 10.37 7.36
N GLU A 97 0.16 10.72 8.08
CA GLU A 97 1.03 11.83 7.72
C GLU A 97 1.75 11.59 6.38
N MET A 98 2.30 10.39 6.17
CA MET A 98 2.92 10.00 4.88
C MET A 98 1.91 10.12 3.74
N LYS A 99 0.69 9.62 3.92
CA LYS A 99 -0.40 9.75 2.95
C LYS A 99 -0.70 11.21 2.61
N ILE A 100 -0.78 12.08 3.61
CA ILE A 100 -1.03 13.51 3.39
C ILE A 100 0.11 14.16 2.60
N SER A 101 1.37 13.84 2.93
CA SER A 101 2.54 14.34 2.18
C SER A 101 2.46 13.93 0.71
N HIS A 102 2.25 12.64 0.45
CA HIS A 102 2.17 12.12 -0.92
C HIS A 102 0.99 12.72 -1.70
N LEU A 103 -0.17 12.94 -1.05
CA LEU A 103 -1.30 13.62 -1.71
C LEU A 103 -0.93 15.05 -2.14
N SER A 104 -0.15 15.78 -1.34
CA SER A 104 0.35 17.10 -1.72
C SER A 104 1.28 17.01 -2.93
N GLU A 105 2.21 16.06 -2.95
CA GLU A 105 3.11 15.83 -4.08
C GLU A 105 2.37 15.51 -5.38
N ILE A 106 1.33 14.66 -5.33
CA ILE A 106 0.48 14.35 -6.49
C ILE A 106 -0.14 15.61 -7.08
N GLU A 107 -0.64 16.51 -6.25
CA GLU A 107 -1.26 17.75 -6.73
C GLU A 107 -0.24 18.69 -7.37
N GLU A 108 1.01 18.69 -6.91
CA GLU A 108 2.10 19.41 -7.57
C GLU A 108 2.47 18.79 -8.92
N TYR A 109 2.59 17.46 -9.00
CA TYR A 109 2.88 16.78 -10.26
C TYR A 109 1.75 16.94 -11.29
N LYS A 110 0.49 16.82 -10.89
CA LYS A 110 -0.66 17.08 -11.78
C LYS A 110 -0.63 18.49 -12.36
N LYS A 111 -0.29 19.51 -11.54
CA LYS A 111 -0.11 20.88 -12.04
C LYS A 111 1.05 20.98 -13.02
N ALA A 112 2.17 20.31 -12.76
CA ALA A 112 3.33 20.28 -13.66
C ALA A 112 3.05 19.56 -15.00
N LEU A 113 2.12 18.60 -15.01
CA LEU A 113 1.70 17.85 -16.19
C LEU A 113 0.53 18.50 -16.96
N ALA A 114 -0.06 19.58 -16.42
CA ALA A 114 -1.19 20.25 -17.06
C ALA A 114 -0.82 20.74 -18.47
N GLY A 115 -1.65 20.36 -19.46
CA GLY A 115 -1.42 20.69 -20.87
C GLY A 115 -0.43 19.78 -21.60
N THR A 116 0.08 18.73 -20.93
CA THR A 116 0.85 17.66 -21.57
C THR A 116 -0.07 16.50 -21.97
N LYS A 117 0.45 15.51 -22.72
CA LYS A 117 -0.29 14.27 -22.99
C LYS A 117 -0.35 13.31 -21.78
N TYR A 118 0.42 13.60 -20.73
CA TYR A 118 0.50 12.80 -19.52
C TYR A 118 -0.40 13.39 -18.43
N ASN A 119 -0.96 12.54 -17.56
CA ASN A 119 -1.88 12.98 -16.50
C ASN A 119 -1.81 12.09 -15.24
N CYS A 120 -0.61 11.76 -14.77
CA CYS A 120 -0.39 10.86 -13.63
C CYS A 120 -1.08 9.50 -13.81
N THR A 121 -1.02 8.96 -15.02
CA THR A 121 -1.61 7.66 -15.39
C THR A 121 -0.56 6.78 -16.07
N PRO A 122 -0.59 5.45 -15.87
CA PRO A 122 0.19 4.53 -16.68
C PRO A 122 -0.14 4.73 -18.18
N GLU A 123 0.89 4.76 -19.02
CA GLU A 123 0.75 4.73 -20.49
C GLU A 123 0.65 3.29 -21.02
#